data_AF-A0A3B9ELM5-F1
#
_entry.id   AF-A0A3B9ELM5-F1
#
_cell.length_a   1.000
_cell.length_b   1.000
_cell.length_c   1.000
_cell.angle_alpha   90.00
_cell.angle_beta   90.00
_cell.angle_gamma   90.00
#
_symmetry.space_group_name_H-M   'P 1'
#
loop_
_entity.id
_entity.type
_entity.pdbx_description
1 polymer ?
#
loop_
_entity_poly.entity_id
_entity_poly.type
_entity_poly.pdbx_seq_one_letter_code
_entity_poly.pdbx_strand_id
1 'polypeptide(L)'
;FKAGEEIDKIGIWLGDKAEVPLIVTDEMVLTLPRKERAGMKATVEYSTPVPAPVQAGDRMGTLTLTFPERDAIEVPLIAGDGAERLGLFGRVMSAVRSIILGVSG
;
A
#
# COMPACT_ATOMS: atom_id res chain seq x y z
N PHE A 1 -2.40 -17.85 -2.95
CA PHE A 1 -2.27 -16.72 -2.03
C PHE A 1 -3.39 -16.82 -1.02
N LYS A 2 -3.05 -16.75 0.27
CA LYS A 2 -4.05 -16.75 1.35
C LYS A 2 -4.62 -15.35 1.51
N ALA A 3 -5.88 -15.23 1.92
CA ALA A 3 -6.44 -13.95 2.29
C ALA A 3 -5.59 -13.31 3.41
N GLY A 4 -5.24 -12.03 3.25
CA GLY A 4 -4.38 -11.30 4.19
C GLY A 4 -2.90 -11.64 4.13
N GLU A 5 -2.45 -12.41 3.12
CA GLU A 5 -1.02 -12.62 2.87
C GLU A 5 -0.36 -11.33 2.39
N GLU A 6 0.73 -10.94 3.05
CA GLU A 6 1.56 -9.81 2.65
C GLU A 6 2.32 -10.15 1.37
N ILE A 7 2.09 -9.38 0.32
CA ILE A 7 2.70 -9.56 -0.99
C ILE A 7 3.93 -8.65 -1.15
N ASP A 8 3.79 -7.39 -0.72
CA ASP A 8 4.85 -6.38 -0.79
C ASP A 8 4.59 -5.26 0.23
N LYS A 9 5.50 -4.29 0.35
CA LYS A 9 5.32 -3.08 1.16
C LYS A 9 5.46 -1.84 0.29
N ILE A 10 4.61 -0.85 0.56
CA ILE A 10 4.65 0.42 -0.16
C ILE A 10 5.04 1.55 0.79
N GLY A 11 5.97 2.40 0.33
CA GLY A 11 6.42 3.58 1.07
C GLY A 11 5.35 4.68 1.08
N ILE A 12 5.00 5.14 2.29
CA ILE A 12 4.05 6.22 2.51
C ILE A 12 4.79 7.52 2.80
N TRP A 13 4.47 8.54 2.02
CA TRP A 13 5.02 9.89 2.17
C TRP A 13 4.20 10.70 3.16
N LEU A 14 4.88 11.33 4.12
CA LEU A 14 4.29 12.12 5.21
C LEU A 14 3.26 11.35 6.05
N GLY A 15 3.38 10.02 6.09
CA GLY A 15 2.60 9.15 6.96
C GLY A 15 3.20 9.01 8.35
N ASP A 16 2.37 8.72 9.35
CA ASP A 16 2.78 8.27 10.68
C ASP A 16 3.59 6.97 10.61
N LYS A 17 3.35 6.16 9.56
CA LYS A 17 4.13 5.00 9.16
C LYS A 17 4.89 5.31 7.87
N ALA A 18 6.15 4.85 7.82
CA ALA A 18 6.98 4.97 6.62
C ALA A 18 6.55 4.00 5.51
N GLU A 19 5.96 2.86 5.87
CA GLU A 19 5.54 1.81 4.94
C GLU A 19 4.24 1.15 5.40
N VAL A 20 3.43 0.69 4.45
CA VAL A 20 2.20 -0.06 4.68
C VAL A 20 2.27 -1.40 3.91
N PRO A 21 1.87 -2.52 4.53
CA PRO A 21 1.82 -3.81 3.83
C PRO A 21 0.73 -3.81 2.76
N LEU A 22 1.04 -4.36 1.59
CA LEU A 22 0.09 -4.67 0.53
C LEU A 22 -0.34 -6.12 0.66
N ILE A 23 -1.65 -6.34 0.75
CA ILE A 23 -2.24 -7.67 0.93
C ILE A 23 -3.26 -7.96 -0.17
N VAL A 24 -3.55 -9.24 -0.36
CA VAL A 24 -4.72 -9.68 -1.12
C VAL A 24 -5.95 -9.80 -0.21
N THR A 25 -7.10 -9.29 -0.65
CA THR A 25 -8.38 -9.40 0.08
C THR A 25 -8.87 -10.83 0.13
N ASP A 26 -8.80 -11.51 -1.01
CA ASP A 26 -9.46 -12.78 -1.22
C ASP A 26 -8.44 -13.91 -1.33
N GLU A 27 -8.79 -15.06 -0.76
CA GLU A 27 -8.01 -16.27 -0.94
C GLU A 27 -8.10 -16.70 -2.40
N MET A 28 -6.94 -16.74 -3.08
CA MET A 28 -6.84 -17.22 -4.44
C MET A 28 -6.04 -18.52 -4.48
N VAL A 29 -6.76 -19.62 -4.75
CA VAL A 29 -6.16 -20.93 -5.01
C VAL A 29 -5.94 -21.06 -6.52
N LEU A 30 -4.69 -20.88 -6.94
CA LEU A 30 -4.31 -21.05 -8.34
C LEU A 30 -3.76 -22.46 -8.57
N THR A 31 -4.49 -23.26 -9.35
CA THR A 31 -4.01 -24.58 -9.78
C THR A 31 -3.19 -24.42 -11.05
N LEU A 32 -1.87 -24.63 -10.93
CA LEU A 32 -0.93 -24.49 -12.03
C LEU A 32 -0.31 -25.85 -12.39
N PRO A 33 -0.34 -26.24 -13.67
CA PRO A 33 0.51 -27.30 -14.19
C PRO A 33 1.99 -27.02 -13.92
N ARG A 34 2.79 -28.07 -13.75
CA ARG A 34 4.22 -27.94 -13.41
C ARG A 34 5.01 -27.11 -14.43
N LYS A 35 4.64 -27.16 -15.71
CA LYS A 35 5.27 -26.38 -16.79
C LYS A 35 5.00 -24.87 -16.64
N GLU A 36 3.76 -24.50 -16.35
CA GLU A 36 3.36 -23.09 -16.17
C GLU A 36 4.01 -22.48 -14.91
N ARG A 37 4.13 -23.25 -13.82
CA ARG A 37 4.81 -22.80 -12.60
C ARG A 37 6.27 -22.39 -12.86
N ALA A 38 6.97 -23.08 -13.77
CA ALA A 38 8.37 -22.79 -14.07
C ALA A 38 8.55 -21.49 -14.87
N GLY A 39 7.53 -21.06 -15.62
CA GLY A 39 7.57 -19.84 -16.43
C GLY A 39 6.79 -18.67 -15.86
N MET A 40 6.16 -18.84 -14.69
CA MET A 40 5.37 -17.80 -14.04
C MET A 40 6.26 -16.64 -13.57
N LYS A 41 5.84 -15.41 -13.86
CA LYS A 41 6.43 -14.19 -13.29
C LYS A 41 5.38 -13.38 -12.56
N ALA A 42 5.73 -12.93 -11.36
CA ALA A 42 4.89 -12.06 -10.54
C ALA A 42 5.49 -10.64 -10.57
N THR A 43 4.71 -9.67 -11.01
CA THR A 43 5.08 -8.25 -11.02
C THR A 43 4.06 -7.47 -10.22
N VAL A 44 4.52 -6.62 -9.32
CA VAL A 44 3.65 -5.70 -8.59
C VAL A 44 3.75 -4.33 -9.24
N GLU A 45 2.60 -3.75 -9.58
CA GLU A 45 2.49 -2.40 -10.14
C GLU A 45 1.72 -1.50 -9.17
N TYR A 46 2.37 -0.43 -8.71
CA TYR A 46 1.77 0.61 -7.86
C TYR A 46 2.40 1.97 -8.15
N SER A 47 1.72 3.04 -7.75
CA SER A 47 2.20 4.42 -7.91
C SER A 47 2.86 4.92 -6.62
N THR A 48 4.17 5.16 -6.64
CA THR A 48 4.92 5.79 -5.53
C THR A 48 5.43 7.17 -5.93
N PRO A 49 5.53 8.14 -4.99
CA PRO A 49 5.22 8.00 -3.55
C PRO A 49 3.70 8.13 -3.25
N VAL A 50 3.21 7.35 -2.28
CA VAL A 50 1.80 7.42 -1.83
C VAL A 50 1.67 8.44 -0.71
N PRO A 51 0.90 9.53 -0.86
CA PRO A 51 0.70 10.50 0.22
C PRO A 51 -0.25 9.96 1.30
N ALA A 52 0.05 10.21 2.56
CA ALA A 52 -0.90 9.98 3.65
C ALA A 52 -2.11 10.95 3.60
N PRO A 53 -3.31 10.57 4.07
CA PRO A 53 -3.61 9.32 4.77
C PRO A 53 -3.97 8.16 3.83
N VAL A 54 -3.61 6.94 4.24
CA VAL A 54 -4.01 5.67 3.63
C VAL A 54 -4.88 4.91 4.63
N GLN A 55 -5.98 4.32 4.17
CA GLN A 55 -6.84 3.47 4.99
C GLN A 55 -6.60 1.99 4.66
N ALA A 56 -6.75 1.13 5.67
CA ALA A 56 -6.79 -0.31 5.43
C ALA A 56 -7.96 -0.64 4.48
N GLY A 57 -7.70 -1.47 3.47
CA GLY A 57 -8.66 -1.80 2.41
C GLY A 57 -8.56 -0.92 1.17
N ASP A 58 -7.82 0.19 1.21
CA ASP A 58 -7.65 1.03 0.02
C ASP A 58 -6.85 0.26 -1.04
N ARG A 59 -7.32 0.32 -2.30
CA ARG A 59 -6.60 -0.28 -3.42
C ARG A 59 -5.34 0.54 -3.73
N MET A 60 -4.18 -0.08 -3.56
CA MET A 60 -2.88 0.58 -3.66
C MET A 60 -2.04 0.08 -4.84
N GLY A 61 -2.41 -1.06 -5.42
CA GLY A 61 -1.71 -1.60 -6.59
C GLY A 61 -2.42 -2.78 -7.22
N THR A 62 -1.73 -3.40 -8.17
CA THR A 62 -2.17 -4.62 -8.82
C THR A 62 -0.98 -5.57 -8.91
N LEU A 63 -1.17 -6.81 -8.48
CA LEU A 63 -0.26 -7.92 -8.72
C LEU A 63 -0.63 -8.55 -10.07
N THR A 64 0.28 -8.46 -11.03
CA THR A 64 0.14 -9.06 -12.34
C THR A 64 0.97 -10.35 -12.41
N LEU A 65 0.29 -11.48 -12.52
CA LEU A 65 0.89 -12.79 -12.73
C LEU A 65 0.88 -13.10 -14.22
N THR A 66 2.05 -13.23 -14.83
CA THR A 66 2.19 -13.56 -16.25
C THR A 66 2.64 -15.00 -16.45
N PHE A 67 2.10 -15.64 -17.47
CA PHE A 67 2.34 -17.04 -17.81
C PHE A 67 2.74 -17.17 -19.29
N PRO A 68 3.52 -18.21 -19.67
CA PRO A 68 3.91 -18.39 -21.07
C PRO A 68 2.76 -18.78 -22.02
N GLU A 69 1.79 -19.56 -21.53
CA GLU A 69 0.72 -20.17 -22.35
C GLU A 69 -0.70 -19.79 -21.85
N ARG A 70 -0.80 -18.77 -20.99
CA ARG A 70 -2.08 -18.28 -20.44
C ARG A 70 -2.09 -16.76 -20.33
N ASP A 71 -3.30 -16.23 -20.34
CA ASP A 71 -3.53 -14.82 -20.07
C ASP A 71 -3.02 -14.42 -18.68
N ALA A 72 -2.55 -13.18 -18.59
CA ALA A 72 -2.12 -12.60 -17.33
C ALA A 72 -3.29 -12.55 -16.35
N ILE A 73 -3.00 -12.82 -15.09
CA ILE A 73 -3.98 -12.71 -14.00
C ILE A 73 -3.62 -11.47 -13.20
N GLU A 74 -4.54 -10.53 -13.16
CA GLU A 74 -4.44 -9.32 -12.35
C GLU A 74 -5.19 -9.52 -11.04
N VAL A 75 -4.48 -9.34 -9.93
CA VAL A 75 -5.05 -9.41 -8.58
C VAL A 75 -4.91 -8.04 -7.93
N PRO A 76 -6.01 -7.38 -7.53
CA PRO A 76 -5.92 -6.09 -6.86
C PRO A 76 -5.23 -6.27 -5.50
N LEU A 77 -4.27 -5.40 -5.21
CA LEU A 77 -3.63 -5.30 -3.91
C LEU A 77 -4.23 -4.15 -3.12
N ILE A 78 -4.54 -4.41 -1.86
CA ILE A 78 -5.06 -3.42 -0.93
C ILE A 78 -4.06 -3.14 0.19
N ALA A 79 -4.19 -1.99 0.82
CA ALA A 79 -3.49 -1.69 2.06
C ALA A 79 -3.98 -2.63 3.18
N GLY A 80 -3.07 -3.41 3.78
CA GLY A 80 -3.37 -4.26 4.94
C GLY A 80 -3.50 -3.48 6.24
N ASP A 81 -2.98 -2.26 6.28
CA ASP A 81 -3.05 -1.36 7.44
C ASP A 81 -3.19 0.09 6.97
N GLY A 82 -3.65 0.98 7.85
CA GLY A 82 -3.73 2.41 7.57
C GLY A 82 -2.44 3.14 7.95
N ALA A 83 -2.17 4.26 7.27
CA ALA A 83 -1.15 5.23 7.66
C ALA A 83 -1.79 6.63 7.68
N GLU A 84 -1.90 7.23 8.86
CA GLU A 84 -2.41 8.59 8.98
C GLU A 84 -1.34 9.61 8.59
N ARG A 85 -1.72 10.87 8.37
CA ARG A 85 -0.71 11.93 8.19
C ARG A 85 0.12 12.05 9.46
N LEU A 86 1.41 12.38 9.32
CA LEU A 86 2.29 12.88 10.40
C LEU A 86 1.69 14.19 10.96
N GLY A 87 0.65 14.07 11.78
CA GLY A 87 -0.44 15.05 11.85
C GLY A 87 -1.01 15.30 13.25
N LEU A 88 -0.55 14.58 14.27
CA LEU A 88 -0.52 15.11 15.64
C LEU A 88 0.31 16.43 15.73
N PHE A 89 0.97 16.85 14.65
CA PHE A 89 1.56 18.18 14.47
C PHE A 89 0.54 19.30 14.16
N GLY A 90 -0.74 19.02 13.92
CA GLY A 90 -1.78 20.06 13.81
C GLY A 90 -1.91 20.92 15.07
N ARG A 91 -1.66 20.32 16.24
CA ARG A 91 -1.56 21.03 17.53
C ARG A 91 -0.27 21.83 17.66
N VAL A 92 0.85 21.28 17.20
CA VAL A 92 2.17 21.94 17.29
C VAL A 92 2.26 23.15 16.36
N MET A 93 1.72 23.07 15.13
CA MET A 93 1.64 24.22 14.22
C MET A 93 0.69 25.31 14.71
N SER A 94 -0.35 24.95 15.47
CA SER A 94 -1.24 25.92 16.14
C SER A 94 -0.48 26.68 17.24
N ALA A 95 0.39 26.00 18.00
CA ALA A 95 1.26 26.63 18.99
C ALA A 95 2.31 27.55 18.33
N VAL A 96 2.97 27.12 17.25
CA VAL A 96 3.97 27.96 16.54
C VAL A 96 3.33 29.20 15.92
N ARG A 97 2.11 29.09 15.37
CA ARG A 97 1.37 30.26 14.84
C ARG A 97 0.96 31.24 15.95
N SER A 98 0.70 30.77 17.17
CA SER A 98 0.44 31.65 18.33
C SER A 98 1.69 32.42 18.80
N ILE A 99 2.90 31.89 18.58
CA ILE A 99 4.14 32.58 18.95
C ILE A 99 4.53 33.62 17.88
N ILE A 100 4.32 33.32 16.59
CA ILE A 100 4.68 34.22 15.49
C ILE A 100 3.66 35.38 15.32
N LEU A 101 2.40 35.21 15.73
CA LEU A 101 1.35 36.23 15.61
C LEU A 101 0.79 36.73 16.96
N GLY A 102 1.37 36.34 18.11
CA GLY A 102 0.72 36.50 19.41
C GLY A 102 1.65 36.76 20.62
N VAL A 103 2.78 37.44 20.43
CA VAL A 103 3.27 38.40 21.44
C VAL A 103 2.60 39.72 21.07
N SER A 104 1.45 40.03 21.69
CA SER A 104 1.32 40.98 22.82
C SER A 104 2.02 42.31 22.49
N GLY A 105 1.29 43.42 22.38
CA GLY A 105 0.51 43.96 23.50
C GLY A 105 1.44 44.84 24.33
#